data_AF-A0A6J7HI09-F1
#
_entry.id   AF-A0A6J7HI09-F1
#
_cell.length_a   1.000
_cell.length_b   1.000
_cell.length_c   1.000
_cell.angle_alpha   90.00
_cell.angle_beta   90.00
_cell.angle_gamma   90.00
#
_symmetry.space_group_name_H-M   'P 1'
#
loop_
_entity.id
_entity.type
_entity.pdbx_description
1 polymer ?
#
loop_
_entity_poly.entity_id
_entity_poly.type
_entity_poly.pdbx_seq_one_letter_code
_entity_poly.pdbx_strand_id
1 'polypeptide(L)' 'MNSRNLKTLEVDPQVFASLLPMIPKNVIAVAESGISTRADALFAQEHGARALLVGEALVRGSDPDLTLRTLLGRG' A
#
# COMPACT_ATOMS: atom_id res chain seq x y z
N MET A 1 -6.27 -5.01 2.86
CA MET A 1 -5.32 -5.88 3.59
C MET A 1 -4.37 -4.97 4.32
N ASN A 2 -4.39 -5.00 5.64
CA ASN A 2 -3.63 -4.08 6.47
C ASN A 2 -2.31 -4.70 6.93
N SER A 3 -1.19 -4.13 6.48
CA SER A 3 0.17 -4.53 6.88
C SER A 3 0.57 -4.05 8.27
N ARG A 4 -0.31 -3.35 9.00
CA ARG A 4 -0.04 -2.89 10.37
C ARG A 4 -0.57 -3.87 11.41
N ASN A 5 0.30 -4.32 12.30
CA ASN A 5 -0.11 -5.02 13.50
C ASN A 5 -0.79 -4.02 14.46
N LEU A 6 -2.06 -4.22 14.80
CA LEU A 6 -2.81 -3.26 15.63
C LEU A 6 -2.40 -3.25 17.12
N LYS A 7 -1.66 -4.28 17.59
CA LYS A 7 -1.16 -4.35 18.97
C LYS A 7 0.18 -3.65 19.13
N THR A 8 1.10 -3.83 18.17
CA THR A 8 2.46 -3.27 18.22
C THR A 8 2.61 -2.01 17.37
N LEU A 9 1.67 -1.74 16.48
CA LEU A 9 1.68 -0.69 15.46
C LEU A 9 2.79 -0.82 14.41
N GLU A 10 3.54 -1.92 14.45
CA GLU A 10 4.56 -2.24 13.47
C GLU A 10 3.93 -2.52 12.11
N VAL A 11 4.62 -2.06 11.07
CA VAL A 11 4.21 -2.25 9.68
C VAL A 11 5.15 -3.24 9.03
N ASP A 12 4.58 -4.32 8.50
CA ASP A 12 5.32 -5.34 7.77
C ASP A 12 4.72 -5.54 6.36
N PRO A 13 5.41 -5.07 5.30
CA PRO A 13 4.99 -5.28 3.91
C PRO A 13 4.91 -6.76 3.51
N GLN A 14 5.66 -7.66 4.18
CA GLN A 14 5.67 -9.10 3.86
C GLN A 14 4.37 -9.80 4.28
N VAL A 15 3.63 -9.23 5.24
CA VAL A 15 2.28 -9.70 5.61
C VAL A 15 1.36 -9.70 4.39
N PHE A 16 1.50 -8.70 3.52
CA PHE A 16 0.71 -8.63 2.30
C PHE A 16 1.05 -9.79 1.34
N ALA A 17 2.34 -10.00 1.10
CA ALA A 17 2.84 -11.05 0.21
C ALA A 17 2.42 -12.46 0.67
N SER A 18 2.38 -12.70 1.98
CA SER A 18 2.02 -14.01 2.53
C SER A 18 0.51 -14.30 2.51
N LEU A 19 -0.34 -13.27 2.67
CA LEU A 19 -1.78 -13.45 2.77
C LEU A 19 -2.51 -13.34 1.42
N LEU A 20 -1.95 -12.62 0.44
CA LEU A 20 -2.61 -12.43 -0.85
C LEU A 20 -2.95 -13.72 -1.60
N PRO A 21 -2.12 -14.79 -1.58
CA PRO A 21 -2.49 -16.08 -2.18
C PRO A 21 -3.77 -16.71 -1.61
N MET A 22 -4.19 -16.29 -0.40
CA MET A 22 -5.41 -16.77 0.25
C MET A 22 -6.67 -16.02 -0.19
N ILE A 23 -6.53 -14.90 -0.90
CA ILE A 23 -7.67 -14.09 -1.37
C ILE A 23 -8.21 -14.68 -2.68
N PRO A 24 -9.54 -14.90 -2.80
CA PRO A 24 -10.15 -15.30 -4.05
C PRO A 24 -9.85 -14.32 -5.19
N LYS A 25 -9.52 -14.84 -6.38
CA LYS A 25 -9.12 -14.02 -7.54
C LYS A 25 -10.21 -13.07 -8.06
N ASN A 26 -11.47 -13.28 -7.66
CA ASN A 26 -12.60 -12.42 -8.03
C ASN A 26 -12.79 -11.22 -7.08
N VAL A 27 -11.95 -11.08 -6.05
CA VAL A 27 -11.98 -9.96 -5.10
C VAL A 27 -10.88 -8.96 -5.43
N ILE A 28 -11.18 -7.67 -5.31
CA ILE A 28 -10.18 -6.61 -5.44
C ILE A 28 -9.36 -6.57 -4.15
N ALA A 29 -8.11 -7.04 -4.23
CA ALA A 29 -7.16 -6.89 -3.13
C ALA A 29 -6.70 -5.43 -3.02
N VAL A 30 -7.02 -4.80 -1.90
CA VAL A 30 -6.57 -3.45 -1.54
C VAL A 30 -5.38 -3.59 -0.58
N ALA A 31 -4.24 -2.93 -0.84
CA ALA A 31 -3.13 -2.84 0.11
C ALA A 31 -3.31 -1.61 1.01
N GLU A 32 -3.23 -1.81 2.32
CA GLU A 32 -3.38 -0.78 3.35
C GLU A 32 -2.15 -0.77 4.26
N SER A 33 -1.71 0.43 4.66
CA SER A 33 -0.52 0.67 5.48
C SER A 33 0.80 0.29 4.78
N GLY A 34 1.90 0.96 5.15
CA GLY A 34 3.23 0.66 4.61
C GLY A 34 3.48 1.17 3.19
N ILE A 35 2.63 2.06 2.68
CA ILE A 35 2.79 2.68 1.36
C ILE A 35 3.09 4.17 1.58
N SER A 36 4.34 4.56 1.41
CA SER A 36 4.76 5.97 1.49
C SER A 36 5.56 6.42 0.28
N THR A 37 6.09 5.48 -0.50
CA THR A 37 6.93 5.74 -1.66
C THR A 37 6.41 5.03 -2.90
N ARG A 38 6.91 5.43 -4.07
CA ARG A 38 6.63 4.73 -5.33
C ARG A 38 7.09 3.27 -5.30
N ALA A 39 8.21 2.99 -4.62
CA ALA A 39 8.73 1.64 -4.47
C ALA A 39 7.75 0.75 -3.70
N ASP A 40 7.14 1.26 -2.63
CA ASP A 40 6.12 0.52 -1.86
C ASP A 40 4.88 0.22 -2.72
N ALA A 41 4.44 1.19 -3.52
CA ALA A 41 3.33 1.03 -4.44
C ALA A 41 3.61 -0.03 -5.52
N LEU A 42 4.84 -0.05 -6.06
CA LEU A 42 5.29 -1.08 -7.00
C LEU A 42 5.34 -2.46 -6.33
N PHE A 43 5.92 -2.55 -5.14
CA PHE A 43 5.99 -3.79 -4.38
C PHE A 43 4.60 -4.38 -4.15
N ALA A 44 3.62 -3.57 -3.72
CA ALA A 44 2.25 -4.02 -3.54
C ALA A 44 1.63 -4.51 -4.85
N GLN A 45 1.84 -3.79 -5.96
CA GLN A 45 1.33 -4.16 -7.28
C GLN A 45 1.94 -5.48 -7.79
N GLU A 46 3.25 -5.67 -7.65
CA GLU A 46 3.97 -6.90 -8.03
C GLU A 46 3.47 -8.11 -7.25
N HIS A 47 3.05 -7.89 -6.00
CA HIS A 47 2.45 -8.92 -5.15
C HIS A 47 0.93 -9.05 -5.33
N GLY A 48 0.33 -8.42 -6.35
CA GLY A 48 -1.07 -8.64 -6.73
C GLY A 48 -2.10 -7.69 -6.10
N ALA A 49 -1.65 -6.62 -5.42
CA ALA A 49 -2.56 -5.54 -5.05
C ALA A 49 -3.14 -4.89 -6.32
N ARG A 50 -4.45 -4.70 -6.33
CA ARG A 50 -5.16 -4.02 -7.43
C ARG A 50 -5.62 -2.62 -7.07
N ALA A 51 -5.55 -2.27 -5.79
CA ALA A 51 -5.80 -0.93 -5.28
C ALA A 51 -4.92 -0.64 -4.06
N LEU A 52 -4.67 0.63 -3.80
CA LEU A 52 -3.89 1.12 -2.66
C LEU A 52 -4.76 2.06 -1.82
N LEU A 53 -4.69 1.95 -0.50
CA LEU A 53 -5.27 2.92 0.43
C LEU A 53 -4.14 3.65 1.14
N VAL A 54 -4.01 4.94 0.85
CA VAL A 54 -2.92 5.80 1.33
C VAL A 54 -3.52 7.03 1.99
N GLY A 55 -3.07 7.33 3.21
CA GLY A 55 -3.52 8.52 3.96
C GLY A 55 -2.36 9.26 4.58
N GLU A 56 -1.57 8.59 5.42
CA GLU A 56 -0.46 9.18 6.17
C GLU A 56 0.55 9.90 5.26
N ALA A 57 0.94 9.28 4.14
CA ALA A 57 1.86 9.90 3.18
C ALA A 57 1.29 11.17 2.54
N LEU A 58 0.00 11.17 2.19
CA LEU A 58 -0.68 12.33 1.61
C LEU A 58 -0.81 13.48 2.61
N VAL A 59 -1.06 13.17 3.89
CA VAL A 59 -1.20 14.17 4.96
C VAL A 59 0.15 14.77 5.38
N ARG A 60 1.22 13.97 5.36
CA ARG A 60 2.57 14.43 5.71
C ARG A 60 3.29 15.17 4.58
N GLY A 61 2.93 14.88 3.33
CA GLY A 61 3.48 15.57 2.17
C GLY A 61 3.14 17.07 2.19
N SER A 62 4.09 17.92 1.79
CA SER A 62 3.85 19.36 1.63
C SER A 62 2.90 19.66 0.47
N ASP A 63 2.83 18.77 -0.51
CA ASP A 63 1.92 18.82 -1.65
C ASP A 63 1.27 17.43 -1.85
N PRO A 64 0.00 17.27 -1.45
CA PRO A 64 -0.74 16.02 -1.62
C PRO A 64 -0.93 15.61 -3.09
N ASP A 65 -1.06 16.56 -4.03
CA ASP A 65 -1.21 16.25 -5.46
C ASP A 65 0.09 15.68 -6.02
N LEU A 66 1.23 16.33 -5.72
CA LEU A 66 2.54 15.82 -6.11
C LEU A 66 2.83 14.45 -5.47
N THR A 67 2.47 14.27 -4.20
CA THR A 67 2.64 13.00 -3.49
C THR A 67 1.83 11.89 -4.18
N LEU A 68 0.56 12.15 -4.48
CA LEU A 68 -0.30 11.21 -5.20
C LEU A 68 0.27 10.88 -6.59
N ARG A 69 0.70 11.88 -7.37
CA ARG A 69 1.32 11.68 -8.68
C ARG A 69 2.57 10.84 -8.59
N THR A 70 3.44 11.10 -7.61
CA THR A 70 4.66 10.33 -7.36
C THR A 70 4.33 8.85 -7.10
N LEU A 71 3.36 8.56 -6.23
CA LEU A 71 2.92 7.20 -5.94
C LEU A 71 2.36 6.49 -7.18
N LEU A 72 1.67 7.24 -8.05
CA LEU A 72 1.14 6.76 -9.33
C LEU A 72 2.20 6.68 -10.45
N GLY A 73 3.44 7.13 -10.22
CA GLY A 73 4.49 7.19 -11.25
C GLY A 73 4.25 8.27 -12.30
N ARG A 74 3.59 9.37 -11.93
CA ARG A 74 3.21 10.52 -12.78
C ARG A 74 3.77 11.85 -12.27
N GLY A 75 4.66 11.80 -11.28
CA GLY A 75 5.29 12.95 -10.63
C GLY A 75 6.74 13.11 -11.09
#